data_AF-E6MDG1-F1
#
_entry.id   AF-E6MDG1-F1
#
_cell.length_a   1.000
_cell.length_b   1.000
_cell.length_c   1.000
_cell.angle_alpha   90.00
_cell.angle_beta   90.00
_cell.angle_gamma   90.00
#
_symmetry.space_group_name_H-M   'P 1'
#
loop_
_entity.id
_entity.type
_entity.pdbx_description
1 polymer ?
#
loop_
_entity_poly.entity_id
_entity_poly.type
_entity_poly.pdbx_seq_one_letter_code
_entity_poly.pdbx_strand_id
1 'polypeptide(L)'
;MVFAYSAHTVCDRNNFILDTVITPGNVHDSVAFDGLYQKVTNHYPRIRVVTADAGYKIPWICKQIIDNGRIPSLPYKRPMTKRGFFKRYDCVYDPYYRFVICPNNKTPYDAAIDRNGYQVYKSIPFNCEHCDLRPQCTTNKQCEKTFSDICRTKPYAPRRHVNV
;
A
#
# COMPACT_ATOMS: atom_id res chain seq x y z
N MET A 1 22.15 9.69 29.47
CA MET A 1 21.03 8.73 29.35
C MET A 1 19.77 9.55 29.09
N VAL A 2 19.05 9.29 28.01
CA VAL A 2 17.73 9.89 27.77
C VAL A 2 16.69 8.86 28.22
N PHE A 3 15.93 9.20 29.25
CA PHE A 3 14.77 8.41 29.66
C PHE A 3 13.57 8.92 28.86
N ALA A 4 13.00 8.05 28.02
CA ALA A 4 11.78 8.34 27.28
C ALA A 4 10.73 7.29 27.65
N TYR A 5 9.47 7.73 27.72
CA TYR A 5 8.32 6.88 27.91
C TYR A 5 7.33 7.13 26.78
N SER A 6 6.72 6.07 26.28
CA SER A 6 5.69 6.12 25.25
C SER A 6 4.35 5.83 25.90
N ALA A 7 3.37 6.70 25.68
CA ALA A 7 2.00 6.49 26.13
C ALA A 7 1.14 6.06 24.94
N HIS A 8 0.66 4.81 24.96
CA HIS A 8 -0.23 4.25 23.96
C HIS A 8 -1.65 4.39 24.47
N THR A 9 -2.43 5.29 23.85
CA THR A 9 -3.77 5.65 24.31
C THR A 9 -4.82 5.18 23.31
N VAL A 10 -5.95 4.70 23.81
CA VAL A 10 -7.13 4.42 22.97
C VAL A 10 -8.22 5.40 23.34
N CYS A 11 -8.76 6.08 22.33
CA CYS A 11 -9.84 7.03 22.47
C CYS A 11 -11.08 6.57 21.71
N ASP A 12 -12.25 7.00 22.19
CA ASP A 12 -13.50 6.87 21.45
C ASP A 12 -13.60 7.92 20.33
N ARG A 13 -14.74 7.91 19.61
CA ARG A 13 -15.06 8.90 18.57
C ARG A 13 -15.12 10.34 19.08
N ASN A 14 -15.45 10.55 20.35
CA ASN A 14 -15.63 11.87 20.96
C ASN A 14 -14.39 12.31 21.75
N ASN A 15 -13.24 11.64 21.54
CA ASN A 15 -11.96 11.87 22.21
C ASN A 15 -11.95 11.56 23.72
N PHE A 16 -12.88 10.74 24.22
CA PHE A 16 -12.78 10.17 25.56
C PHE A 16 -11.73 9.07 25.59
N ILE A 17 -10.79 9.17 26.52
CA ILE A 17 -9.76 8.15 26.74
C ILE A 17 -10.43 6.92 27.36
N LEU A 18 -10.37 5.79 26.65
CA LEU A 18 -10.89 4.51 27.13
C LEU A 18 -9.85 3.77 27.97
N ASP A 19 -8.59 3.82 27.54
CA ASP A 19 -7.47 3.18 28.26
C ASP A 19 -6.12 3.72 27.80
N THR A 20 -5.07 3.47 28.58
CA THR A 20 -3.70 3.87 28.29
C THR A 20 -2.71 2.86 28.85
N VAL A 21 -1.71 2.50 28.04
CA VAL A 21 -0.56 1.70 28.45
C VAL A 21 0.70 2.54 28.29
N ILE A 22 1.51 2.61 29.34
CA ILE A 22 2.80 3.32 29.34
C ILE A 22 3.91 2.29 29.19
N THR A 23 4.79 2.49 28.21
CA THR A 23 5.97 1.65 28.00
C THR A 23 7.25 2.49 28.05
N PRO A 24 8.40 1.90 28.41
CA PRO A 24 9.68 2.56 28.20
C PRO A 24 9.94 2.76 26.70
N GLY A 25 10.63 3.84 26.33
CA GLY A 25 10.82 4.23 24.92
C GLY A 25 11.68 3.29 24.08
N ASN A 26 12.25 2.22 24.66
CA ASN A 26 12.92 1.16 23.92
C ASN A 26 11.96 0.04 23.47
N VAL A 27 10.70 0.06 23.91
CA VAL A 27 9.68 -0.91 23.52
C VAL A 27 9.03 -0.45 22.22
N HIS A 28 8.92 -1.37 21.26
CA HIS A 28 8.28 -1.10 19.99
C HIS A 28 6.75 -1.05 20.15
N ASP A 29 6.09 -0.10 19.48
CA ASP A 29 4.64 0.15 19.59
C ASP A 29 3.79 -1.11 19.36
N SER A 30 4.23 -1.99 18.47
CA SER A 30 3.54 -3.26 18.18
C SER A 30 3.41 -4.19 19.39
N VAL A 31 4.35 -4.12 20.34
CA VAL A 31 4.33 -4.96 21.55
C VAL A 31 3.29 -4.44 22.54
N ALA A 32 3.12 -3.11 22.61
CA ALA A 32 2.14 -2.49 23.48
C ALA A 32 0.69 -2.66 22.98
N PHE A 33 0.52 -2.87 21.67
CA PHE A 33 -0.80 -2.96 21.03
C PHE A 33 -1.66 -4.10 21.59
N ASP A 34 -1.12 -5.32 21.67
CA ASP A 34 -1.92 -6.51 21.96
C ASP A 34 -2.62 -6.43 23.32
N GLY A 35 -1.88 -6.02 24.37
CA GLY A 35 -2.43 -5.87 25.72
C GLY A 35 -3.49 -4.76 25.79
N LEU A 36 -3.22 -3.61 25.18
CA LEU A 36 -4.14 -2.49 25.15
C LEU A 36 -5.42 -2.82 24.36
N TYR A 37 -5.27 -3.45 23.19
CA TYR A 37 -6.38 -3.84 22.33
C TYR A 37 -7.27 -4.89 22.99
N GLN A 38 -6.70 -5.94 23.60
CA GLN A 38 -7.49 -6.96 24.31
C GLN A 38 -8.26 -6.36 25.49
N LYS A 39 -7.62 -5.51 26.29
CA LYS A 39 -8.27 -4.87 27.45
C LYS A 39 -9.49 -4.02 27.03
N VAL A 40 -9.33 -3.19 26.01
CA VAL A 40 -10.41 -2.34 25.49
C VAL A 40 -11.50 -3.16 24.81
N THR A 41 -11.14 -4.14 23.98
CA THR A 41 -12.13 -4.95 23.24
C THR A 41 -12.95 -5.88 24.14
N ASN A 42 -12.37 -6.34 25.25
CA ASN A 42 -13.07 -7.11 26.28
C ASN A 42 -14.08 -6.24 27.04
N HIS A 43 -13.71 -5.00 27.38
CA HIS A 43 -14.61 -4.07 28.09
C HIS A 43 -15.70 -3.48 27.16
N TYR A 44 -15.37 -3.29 25.87
CA TYR A 44 -16.24 -2.68 24.87
C TYR A 44 -16.43 -3.60 23.66
N PRO A 45 -17.24 -4.67 23.77
CA PRO A 45 -17.42 -5.65 22.70
C PRO A 45 -18.09 -5.07 21.44
N ARG A 46 -18.80 -3.94 21.56
CA ARG A 46 -19.51 -3.27 20.46
C ARG A 46 -18.61 -2.46 19.52
N ILE A 47 -17.30 -2.39 19.77
CA ILE A 47 -16.36 -1.71 18.86
C ILE A 47 -16.34 -2.41 17.51
N ARG A 48 -16.71 -1.68 16.44
CA ARG A 48 -16.74 -2.19 15.06
C ARG A 48 -15.52 -1.81 14.24
N VAL A 49 -15.01 -0.59 14.46
CA VAL A 49 -13.92 -0.01 13.66
C VAL A 49 -12.78 0.32 14.59
N VAL A 50 -11.58 -0.12 14.24
CA VAL A 50 -10.34 0.16 14.97
C VAL A 50 -9.51 1.09 14.10
N THR A 51 -9.34 2.33 14.53
CA THR A 51 -8.48 3.30 13.84
C THR A 51 -7.14 3.34 14.56
N ALA A 52 -6.05 3.15 13.83
CA ALA A 52 -4.71 3.24 14.40
C ALA A 52 -3.77 4.00 13.47
N ASP A 53 -2.68 4.51 14.03
CA ASP A 53 -1.70 5.30 13.27
C ASP A 53 -0.84 4.44 12.33
N ALA A 54 0.16 5.08 11.70
CA ALA A 54 1.07 4.41 10.79
C ALA A 54 2.04 3.43 11.47
N GLY A 55 2.35 3.61 12.75
CA GLY A 55 3.20 2.72 13.55
C GLY A 55 2.52 1.38 13.86
N TYR A 56 1.19 1.38 14.04
CA TYR A 56 0.41 0.15 14.23
C TYR A 56 0.02 -0.56 12.93
N LYS A 57 0.43 -0.05 11.76
CA LYS A 57 0.09 -0.62 10.45
C LYS A 57 0.96 -1.83 10.11
N ILE A 58 0.80 -2.90 10.87
CA ILE A 58 1.56 -4.16 10.72
C ILE A 58 0.59 -5.29 10.32
N PRO A 59 0.98 -6.21 9.42
CA PRO A 59 0.09 -7.29 8.97
C PRO A 59 -0.51 -8.15 10.10
N TRP A 60 0.26 -8.43 11.16
CA TRP A 60 -0.21 -9.17 12.33
C TRP A 60 -1.38 -8.47 13.03
N ILE A 61 -1.22 -7.17 13.35
CA ILE A 61 -2.26 -6.35 13.98
C ILE A 61 -3.52 -6.30 13.10
N CYS A 62 -3.34 -6.09 11.78
CA CYS A 62 -4.46 -6.07 10.84
C CYS A 62 -5.22 -7.40 10.84
N LYS A 63 -4.48 -8.51 10.83
CA LYS A 63 -5.06 -9.86 10.88
C LYS A 63 -5.85 -10.06 12.16
N GLN A 64 -5.29 -9.73 13.32
CA GLN A 64 -5.98 -9.87 14.60
C GLN A 64 -7.28 -9.05 14.67
N ILE A 65 -7.31 -7.84 14.13
CA ILE A 65 -8.52 -7.02 14.07
C ILE A 65 -9.59 -7.68 13.19
N ILE A 66 -9.19 -8.19 12.01
CA ILE A 66 -10.09 -8.84 11.05
C ILE A 66 -10.62 -10.16 11.60
N ASP A 67 -9.75 -11.00 12.16
CA ASP A 67 -10.11 -12.29 12.76
C ASP A 67 -11.09 -12.11 13.93
N ASN A 68 -10.97 -10.98 14.65
CA ASN A 68 -11.91 -10.57 15.70
C ASN A 68 -13.22 -9.94 15.18
N GLY A 69 -13.50 -10.03 13.87
CA GLY A 69 -14.73 -9.54 13.24
C GLY A 69 -14.84 -8.01 13.16
N ARG A 70 -13.72 -7.29 13.27
CA ARG A 70 -13.67 -5.82 13.29
C ARG A 70 -13.00 -5.27 12.03
N ILE A 71 -13.25 -3.99 11.74
CA ILE A 71 -12.76 -3.32 10.54
C ILE A 71 -11.53 -2.46 10.92
N PRO A 72 -10.33 -2.77 10.39
CA PRO A 72 -9.17 -1.90 10.57
C PRO A 72 -9.26 -0.68 9.65
N SER A 73 -9.18 0.51 10.25
CA SER A 73 -9.08 1.81 9.56
C SER A 73 -7.68 2.36 9.75
N LEU A 74 -6.79 2.05 8.81
CA LEU A 74 -5.36 2.39 8.90
C LEU A 74 -4.95 3.35 7.78
N PRO A 75 -4.03 4.29 8.03
CA PRO A 75 -3.61 5.26 7.03
C PRO A 75 -2.99 4.56 5.82
N TYR A 76 -3.44 4.93 4.62
CA TYR A 76 -2.86 4.46 3.36
C TYR A 76 -1.64 5.30 2.98
N LYS A 77 -0.46 4.66 2.91
CA LYS A 77 0.73 5.28 2.33
C LYS A 77 0.77 4.96 0.85
N ARG A 78 0.69 5.99 0.01
CA ARG A 78 0.81 5.84 -1.44
C ARG A 78 2.20 5.28 -1.79
N PRO A 79 2.31 4.34 -2.74
CA PRO A 79 3.60 3.91 -3.28
C PRO A 79 4.41 5.11 -3.76
N MET A 80 5.63 5.23 -3.26
CA MET A 80 6.53 6.33 -3.59
C MET A 80 7.49 5.86 -4.67
N THR A 81 7.49 6.56 -5.80
CA THR A 81 8.55 6.42 -6.80
C THR A 81 9.80 7.17 -6.32
N LYS A 82 10.98 6.75 -6.78
CA LYS A 82 12.26 7.43 -6.51
C LYS A 82 12.14 8.93 -6.87
N ARG A 83 12.72 9.81 -6.04
CA ARG A 83 12.71 11.26 -6.30
C ARG A 83 13.37 11.55 -7.67
N GLY A 84 12.73 12.42 -8.47
CA GLY A 84 13.19 12.78 -9.82
C GLY A 84 12.81 11.78 -10.92
N PHE A 85 12.12 10.67 -10.59
CA PHE A 85 11.61 9.74 -11.58
C PHE A 85 10.16 10.02 -11.92
N PHE A 86 9.75 9.67 -13.14
CA PHE A 86 8.34 9.69 -13.55
C PHE A 86 7.51 8.81 -12.64
N LYS A 87 6.41 9.39 -12.18
CA LYS A 87 5.42 8.71 -11.35
C LYS A 87 4.44 8.00 -12.24
N ARG A 88 3.66 7.09 -11.64
CA ARG A 88 2.71 6.26 -12.39
C ARG A 88 1.68 7.07 -13.19
N TYR A 89 1.28 8.23 -12.67
CA TYR A 89 0.27 9.09 -13.31
C TYR A 89 0.82 9.91 -14.49
N ASP A 90 2.14 9.93 -14.70
CA ASP A 90 2.73 10.57 -15.89
C ASP A 90 2.59 9.67 -17.14
N CYS A 91 2.20 8.41 -16.94
CA CYS A 91 1.90 7.46 -18.01
C CYS A 91 0.38 7.36 -18.19
N VAL A 92 -0.08 7.41 -19.44
CA VAL A 92 -1.51 7.34 -19.77
C VAL A 92 -1.85 5.94 -20.22
N TYR A 93 -2.98 5.38 -19.76
CA TYR A 93 -3.49 4.11 -20.29
C TYR A 93 -4.57 4.41 -21.33
N ASP A 94 -4.44 3.81 -22.51
CA ASP A 94 -5.47 3.84 -23.55
C ASP A 94 -6.40 2.63 -23.38
N PRO A 95 -7.68 2.82 -23.00
CA PRO A 95 -8.61 1.71 -22.82
C PRO A 95 -9.06 1.04 -24.12
N TYR A 96 -9.02 1.76 -25.25
CA TYR A 96 -9.49 1.28 -26.55
C TYR A 96 -8.46 0.30 -27.14
N TYR A 97 -7.19 0.73 -27.19
CA TYR A 97 -6.11 -0.09 -27.71
C TYR A 97 -5.40 -0.95 -26.65
N ARG A 98 -5.74 -0.77 -25.37
CA ARG A 98 -5.22 -1.55 -24.22
C ARG A 98 -3.71 -1.51 -24.05
N PHE A 99 -3.06 -0.40 -24.39
CA PHE A 99 -1.64 -0.15 -24.12
C PHE A 99 -1.43 1.07 -23.24
N VAL A 100 -0.23 1.19 -22.70
CA VAL A 100 0.22 2.36 -21.93
C VAL A 100 0.97 3.30 -22.87
N ILE A 101 0.84 4.60 -22.70
CA ILE A 101 1.61 5.63 -23.40
C ILE A 101 2.59 6.21 -22.39
N CYS A 102 3.88 6.18 -22.72
CA CYS A 102 4.91 6.79 -21.88
C CYS A 102 4.89 8.32 -22.00
N PRO A 103 5.55 9.06 -21.10
CA PRO A 103 5.65 10.53 -21.16
C PRO A 103 6.27 11.05 -22.47
N ASN A 104 7.04 10.23 -23.19
CA ASN A 104 7.62 10.55 -24.51
C ASN A 104 6.72 10.11 -25.69
N ASN A 105 5.43 9.85 -25.46
CA ASN A 105 4.46 9.42 -26.48
C ASN A 105 4.88 8.15 -27.26
N LYS A 106 5.61 7.23 -26.62
CA LYS A 106 5.93 5.91 -27.19
C LYS A 106 5.08 4.82 -26.55
N THR A 107 4.69 3.85 -27.37
CA THR A 107 3.94 2.67 -26.93
C THR A 107 4.91 1.53 -26.57
N PRO A 108 4.70 0.84 -25.44
CA PRO A 108 5.38 -0.41 -25.09
C PRO A 108 4.95 -1.53 -26.05
N TYR A 109 5.77 -2.57 -26.14
CA TYR A 109 5.61 -3.62 -27.14
C TYR A 109 5.03 -4.92 -26.57
N ASP A 110 5.43 -5.28 -25.35
CA ASP A 110 4.99 -6.53 -24.70
C ASP A 110 3.95 -6.23 -23.64
N ALA A 111 2.90 -7.06 -23.61
CA ALA A 111 1.94 -7.13 -22.52
C ALA A 111 1.86 -8.56 -21.98
N ALA A 112 2.24 -8.75 -20.71
CA ALA A 112 2.11 -10.02 -19.99
C ALA A 112 1.15 -9.87 -18.81
N ILE A 113 0.63 -10.97 -18.27
CA ILE A 113 -0.15 -10.97 -17.02
C ILE A 113 0.76 -11.47 -15.89
N ASP A 114 0.92 -10.66 -14.83
CA ASP A 114 1.64 -11.05 -13.62
C ASP A 114 0.80 -12.05 -12.78
N ARG A 115 1.45 -12.77 -11.85
CA ARG A 115 0.84 -13.71 -10.91
C ARG A 115 -0.32 -13.12 -10.11
N ASN A 116 -0.31 -11.80 -9.93
CA ASN A 116 -1.33 -11.04 -9.22
C ASN A 116 -2.56 -10.66 -10.08
N GLY A 117 -2.56 -11.03 -11.37
CA GLY A 117 -3.63 -10.76 -12.34
C GLY A 117 -3.56 -9.38 -13.00
N TYR A 118 -2.44 -8.68 -12.89
CA TYR A 118 -2.23 -7.36 -13.50
C TYR A 118 -1.53 -7.47 -14.85
N GLN A 119 -1.90 -6.59 -15.78
CA GLN A 119 -1.22 -6.47 -17.05
C GLN A 119 0.07 -5.66 -16.87
N VAL A 120 1.17 -6.24 -17.34
CA VAL A 120 2.52 -5.72 -17.27
C VAL A 120 2.95 -5.37 -18.67
N TYR A 121 3.32 -4.11 -18.88
CA TYR A 121 3.85 -3.62 -20.15
C TYR A 121 5.34 -3.37 -20.07
N LYS A 122 6.07 -3.62 -21.15
CA LYS A 122 7.51 -3.32 -21.24
C LYS A 122 7.80 -2.35 -22.39
N SER A 123 8.60 -1.32 -22.11
CA SER A 123 9.10 -0.42 -23.16
C SER A 123 10.12 -1.12 -24.05
N ILE A 124 10.18 -0.73 -25.32
CA ILE A 124 11.18 -1.24 -26.26
C ILE A 124 12.56 -0.68 -25.87
N PRO A 125 13.58 -1.54 -25.63
CA PRO A 125 14.94 -1.11 -25.27
C PRO A 125 15.53 -0.10 -26.25
N PHE A 126 15.44 -0.39 -27.54
CA PHE A 126 15.97 0.43 -28.63
C PHE A 126 15.42 1.86 -28.61
N ASN A 127 14.12 2.03 -28.35
CA ASN A 127 13.49 3.36 -28.26
C ASN A 127 13.93 4.12 -27.00
N CYS A 128 14.34 3.41 -25.95
CA CYS A 128 14.70 4.00 -24.67
C CYS A 128 16.20 4.29 -24.56
N GLU A 129 17.04 3.59 -25.32
CA GLU A 129 18.50 3.75 -25.31
C GLU A 129 18.92 5.18 -25.64
N HIS A 130 18.29 5.77 -26.66
CA HIS A 130 18.51 7.13 -27.15
C HIS A 130 17.46 8.14 -26.67
N CYS A 131 16.71 7.83 -25.60
CA CYS A 131 15.65 8.71 -25.12
C CYS A 131 16.19 9.75 -24.13
N ASP A 132 15.93 11.04 -24.39
CA ASP A 132 16.33 12.16 -23.52
C ASP A 132 15.74 12.05 -22.10
N LEU A 133 14.55 11.44 -21.99
CA LEU A 133 13.84 11.26 -20.73
C LEU A 133 14.27 9.99 -19.96
N ARG A 134 15.23 9.21 -20.49
CA ARG A 134 15.74 7.98 -19.86
C ARG A 134 16.22 8.19 -18.42
N PRO A 135 17.00 9.23 -18.06
CA PRO A 135 17.47 9.43 -16.69
C PRO A 135 16.36 9.55 -15.65
N GLN A 136 15.18 10.05 -16.08
CA GLN A 136 13.99 10.20 -15.25
C GLN A 136 13.05 8.99 -15.34
N CYS A 137 13.28 8.05 -16.26
CA CYS A 137 12.41 6.91 -16.51
C CYS A 137 12.96 5.59 -15.95
N THR A 138 14.17 5.22 -16.35
CA THR A 138 14.80 3.92 -16.05
C THR A 138 16.32 4.03 -16.05
N THR A 139 16.95 3.44 -15.02
CA THR A 139 18.40 3.30 -14.90
C THR A 139 18.86 1.84 -15.06
N ASN A 140 17.98 0.96 -15.55
CA ASN A 140 18.32 -0.44 -15.77
C ASN A 140 19.32 -0.58 -16.94
N LYS A 141 20.22 -1.56 -16.87
CA LYS A 141 21.20 -1.90 -17.92
C LYS A 141 20.52 -2.26 -19.25
N GLN A 142 19.33 -2.87 -19.17
CA GLN A 142 18.55 -3.25 -20.37
C GLN A 142 17.84 -2.07 -21.04
N CYS A 143 17.92 -0.85 -20.50
CA CYS A 143 17.18 0.32 -21.00
C CYS A 143 15.65 0.12 -21.02
N GLU A 144 15.13 -0.88 -20.29
CA GLU A 144 13.70 -1.19 -20.24
C GLU A 144 13.03 -0.53 -19.04
N LYS A 145 11.78 -0.11 -19.25
CA LYS A 145 10.83 0.30 -18.20
C LYS A 145 9.68 -0.68 -18.19
N THR A 146 9.47 -1.29 -17.02
CA THR A 146 8.29 -2.09 -16.74
C THR A 146 7.20 -1.20 -16.17
N PHE A 147 6.01 -1.30 -16.74
CA PHE A 147 4.81 -0.62 -16.33
C PHE A 147 3.81 -1.67 -15.83
N SER A 148 3.48 -1.66 -14.54
CA SER A 148 2.44 -2.50 -13.96
C SER A 148 1.41 -1.65 -13.23
N ASP A 149 0.21 -2.19 -13.03
CA ASP A 149 -0.87 -1.59 -12.24
C ASP A 149 -1.28 -0.18 -12.69
N ILE A 150 -1.14 0.13 -13.98
CA ILE A 150 -1.57 1.42 -14.55
C ILE A 150 -3.07 1.41 -14.81
N CYS A 151 -3.59 0.32 -15.36
CA CYS A 151 -5.03 0.11 -15.48
C CYS A 151 -5.62 -0.17 -14.08
N ARG A 152 -6.63 0.60 -13.68
CA ARG A 152 -7.29 0.45 -12.36
C ARG A 152 -8.07 -0.85 -12.22
N THR A 153 -8.43 -1.47 -13.34
CA THR A 153 -9.14 -2.75 -13.39
C THR A 153 -8.16 -3.88 -13.66
N LYS A 154 -8.19 -4.93 -12.83
CA LYS A 154 -7.52 -6.19 -13.17
C LYS A 154 -8.18 -6.76 -14.43
N PRO A 155 -7.44 -6.98 -15.53
CA PRO A 155 -8.03 -7.56 -16.73
C PRO A 155 -8.50 -9.00 -16.52
N TYR A 156 -7.97 -9.68 -15.49
CA TYR A 156 -8.40 -11.02 -15.09
C TYR A 156 -8.78 -11.03 -13.60
N ALA A 157 -10.04 -10.72 -13.30
CA ALA A 157 -10.67 -11.22 -12.09
C ALA A 157 -11.36 -12.53 -12.49
N PRO A 158 -10.86 -13.73 -12.11
CA PRO A 158 -11.71 -14.90 -12.19
C PRO A 158 -12.96 -14.55 -11.39
N ARG A 159 -14.14 -14.64 -12.01
CA ARG A 159 -15.40 -14.59 -11.28
C ARG A 159 -15.27 -15.67 -10.22
N ARG A 160 -15.04 -15.28 -8.97
CA ARG A 160 -15.37 -16.16 -7.84
C ARG A 160 -16.86 -16.32 -7.97
N HIS A 161 -17.30 -17.44 -8.53
CA HIS A 161 -18.62 -17.96 -8.24
C HIS A 161 -18.65 -18.07 -6.71
N VAL A 162 -19.19 -17.05 -6.07
CA VAL A 162 -19.74 -17.20 -4.73
C VAL A 162 -20.93 -18.09 -4.95
N ASN A 163 -20.72 -19.40 -4.78
CA ASN A 163 -21.81 -20.32 -4.58
C ASN A 163 -22.44 -19.88 -3.26
N VAL A 164 -23.52 -19.10 -3.38
CA VAL A 164 -24.54 -18.96 -2.35
C VAL A 164 -25.44 -20.17 -2.45
#